data_AF-A0A527VM13-F1
#
_entry.id   AF-A0A527VM13-F1
#
_cell.length_a   1.000
_cell.length_b   1.000
_cell.length_c   1.000
_cell.angle_alpha   90.00
_cell.angle_beta   90.00
_cell.angle_gamma   90.00
#
_symmetry.space_group_name_H-M   'P 1'
#
loop_
_entity.id
_entity.type
_entity.pdbx_description
1 polymer ?
#
loop_
_entity_poly.entity_id
_entity_poly.type
_entity_poly.pdbx_seq_one_letter_code
_entity_poly.pdbx_strand_id
1 'polypeptide(L)' 'EGQVIPGLETHVEGMEVGPKSTVTVPADAAYGPHRPEAVVTIDRAAVPANINIDVGTRLQARTREGRPMQVTVIGV' A
#
# COMPACT_ATOMS: atom_id res chain seq x y z
N GLU A 1 -1.05 3.66 -18.93
CA GLU A 1 -0.36 4.78 -18.26
C GLU A 1 -0.96 4.95 -16.88
N GLY A 2 -0.18 5.34 -15.87
CA GLY A 2 -0.58 5.25 -14.44
C GLY A 2 0.04 4.08 -13.67
N GLN A 3 1.17 3.53 -14.15
CA GLN A 3 1.98 2.58 -13.36
C GLN A 3 2.88 3.29 -12.36
N VAL A 4 3.04 4.61 -12.50
CA VAL A 4 3.93 5.46 -11.70
C VAL A 4 3.07 6.52 -11.00
N ILE A 5 3.53 6.97 -9.84
CA ILE A 5 2.84 8.03 -9.08
C ILE A 5 2.88 9.37 -9.84
N PRO A 6 1.79 10.15 -9.87
CA PRO A 6 1.73 11.40 -10.63
C PRO A 6 2.85 12.39 -10.28
N GLY A 7 3.18 12.52 -8.99
CA GLY A 7 4.23 13.44 -8.56
C GLY A 7 5.64 13.05 -9.00
N LEU A 8 5.87 11.78 -9.37
CA LEU A 8 7.12 11.38 -10.00
C LEU A 8 7.09 11.62 -11.51
N GLU A 9 5.97 11.33 -12.19
CA GLU A 9 5.83 11.59 -13.63
C GLU A 9 6.07 13.06 -13.97
N THR A 10 5.41 13.99 -13.27
CA THR A 10 5.60 15.43 -13.46
C THR A 10 7.04 15.89 -13.21
N HIS A 11 7.74 15.27 -12.25
CA HIS A 11 9.14 15.62 -11.97
C HIS A 11 10.07 15.14 -13.08
N VAL A 12 9.82 13.94 -13.62
CA VAL A 12 10.63 13.33 -14.67
C VAL A 12 10.43 14.01 -16.03
N GLU A 13 9.24 14.53 -16.34
CA GLU A 13 8.96 15.26 -17.60
C GLU A 13 9.92 16.42 -17.87
N GLY A 14 10.43 17.07 -16.81
CA GLY A 14 11.39 18.19 -16.91
C GLY A 14 12.86 17.80 -16.74
N MET A 15 13.18 16.51 -16.58
CA MET A 15 14.54 16.06 -16.32
C MET A 15 15.29 15.70 -17.61
N GLU A 16 16.55 16.14 -17.68
CA GLU A 16 17.49 15.66 -18.69
C GLU A 16 17.98 14.23 -18.36
N VAL A 17 18.46 13.51 -19.37
CA VAL A 17 19.01 12.16 -19.20
C VAL A 17 20.41 12.24 -18.60
N GLY A 18 20.63 11.54 -17.47
CA GLY A 18 21.94 11.48 -16.79
C GLY A 18 21.99 12.06 -15.37
N PRO A 19 21.39 13.23 -15.06
CA PRO A 19 21.37 13.77 -13.71
C PRO A 19 20.49 12.96 -12.75
N LYS A 20 20.89 12.94 -11.47
CA LYS A 20 20.09 12.41 -10.36
C LYS A 20 19.41 13.58 -9.65
N SER A 21 18.14 13.42 -9.32
CA SER A 21 17.38 14.41 -8.55
C SER A 21 16.65 13.74 -7.40
N THR A 22 16.45 14.48 -6.32
CA THR A 22 15.66 14.05 -5.16
C THR A 22 14.39 14.90 -5.13
N VAL A 23 13.23 14.25 -5.18
CA VAL A 23 11.92 14.92 -5.13
C VAL A 23 11.16 14.46 -3.91
N THR A 24 10.54 15.40 -3.21
CA THR A 24 9.59 15.10 -2.13
C THR A 24 8.19 15.18 -2.71
N VAL A 25 7.51 14.05 -2.79
CA VAL A 25 6.15 13.96 -3.35
C VAL A 25 5.14 13.88 -2.19
N PRO A 26 4.13 14.77 -2.13
CA PRO A 26 3.08 14.68 -1.12
C PRO A 26 2.24 13.41 -1.31
N ALA A 27 1.66 12.88 -0.23
CA ALA A 27 0.88 11.64 -0.26
C ALA A 27 -0.22 11.65 -1.34
N ASP A 28 -0.92 12.78 -1.50
CA ASP A 28 -2.00 12.96 -2.49
C ASP A 28 -1.53 12.82 -3.95
N ALA A 29 -0.26 13.11 -4.23
CA ALA A 29 0.37 12.93 -5.55
C ALA A 29 1.23 11.65 -5.63
N ALA A 30 1.24 10.84 -4.56
CA ALA A 30 1.96 9.58 -4.45
C ALA A 30 0.98 8.39 -4.42
N TYR A 31 0.90 7.69 -3.28
CA TYR A 31 0.01 6.54 -3.07
C TYR A 31 -1.33 6.91 -2.41
N GLY A 32 -1.61 8.21 -2.27
CA GLY A 32 -2.75 8.75 -1.54
C GLY A 32 -2.51 8.87 -0.03
N PRO A 33 -3.40 9.56 0.69
CA PRO A 33 -3.34 9.67 2.13
C PRO A 33 -3.63 8.31 2.79
N HIS A 34 -3.13 8.13 4.01
CA HIS A 34 -3.53 6.99 4.84
C HIS A 34 -5.05 7.00 5.02
N ARG A 35 -5.68 5.84 4.79
CA ARG A 35 -7.12 5.65 4.90
C ARG A 35 -7.43 4.90 6.20
N PRO A 36 -7.87 5.58 7.28
CA PRO A 36 -8.23 4.92 8.53
C PRO A 36 -9.30 3.85 8.35
N GLU A 37 -10.19 4.02 7.37
CA GLU A 37 -11.24 3.06 7.03
C GLU A 37 -10.71 1.75 6.43
N ALA A 38 -9.47 1.73 5.92
CA ALA A 38 -8.82 0.52 5.44
C ALA A 38 -8.26 -0.34 6.59
N VAL A 39 -8.17 0.22 7.80
CA VAL A 39 -7.78 -0.50 9.01
C VAL A 39 -9.00 -1.19 9.59
N VAL A 40 -9.00 -2.52 9.54
CA VAL A 40 -10.12 -3.33 10.03
C VAL A 40 -9.64 -4.22 11.16
N THR A 41 -10.38 -4.21 12.27
CA THR A 41 -10.20 -5.17 13.35
C THR A 41 -11.05 -6.41 13.07
N ILE A 42 -10.44 -7.58 13.10
CA ILE A 42 -11.14 -8.86 12.93
C ILE A 42 -10.85 -9.75 14.13
N ASP A 43 -11.75 -10.69 14.41
CA ASP A 43 -11.53 -11.68 15.46
C ASP A 43 -10.37 -12.61 15.07
N ARG A 44 -9.49 -12.93 16.02
CA ARG A 44 -8.41 -13.92 15.83
C ARG A 44 -8.95 -15.26 15.35
N ALA A 45 -10.15 -15.65 15.77
CA ALA A 45 -10.82 -16.87 15.36
C ALA A 45 -11.18 -16.89 13.86
N ALA A 46 -11.31 -15.72 13.22
CA ALA A 46 -11.53 -15.62 11.79
C ALA A 46 -10.25 -15.89 10.96
N VAL A 47 -9.08 -15.80 11.59
CA VAL A 47 -7.80 -16.14 10.97
C VAL A 47 -7.47 -17.61 11.28
N PRO A 48 -7.16 -18.44 10.27
CA PRO A 48 -6.71 -19.81 10.48
C PRO A 48 -5.60 -19.92 11.54
N ALA A 49 -5.70 -20.90 12.44
CA ALA A 49 -4.77 -21.04 13.57
C ALA A 49 -3.33 -21.36 13.12
N ASN A 50 -3.16 -21.91 11.92
CA ASN A 50 -1.87 -22.20 11.31
C ASN A 50 -1.15 -20.96 10.74
N ILE A 51 -1.80 -19.80 10.72
CA ILE A 51 -1.19 -18.54 10.27
C ILE A 51 -0.62 -17.81 11.47
N ASN A 52 0.67 -17.48 11.40
CA ASN A 52 1.31 -16.58 12.33
C ASN A 52 0.88 -15.13 12.03
N ILE A 53 0.56 -14.37 13.07
CA ILE A 53 0.00 -13.00 12.97
C ILE A 53 0.91 -11.97 13.63
N ASP A 54 2.21 -12.15 13.51
CA ASP A 54 3.17 -11.15 13.98
C ASP A 54 2.97 -9.83 13.23
N VAL A 55 3.17 -8.72 13.94
CA VAL A 55 3.12 -7.38 13.34
C VAL A 55 4.08 -7.30 12.15
N GLY A 56 3.60 -6.78 11.02
CA GLY A 56 4.32 -6.73 9.75
C GLY A 56 4.07 -7.94 8.84
N THR A 57 3.39 -8.99 9.32
CA THR A 57 3.04 -10.14 8.48
C THR A 57 2.07 -9.72 7.38
N ARG A 58 2.37 -10.11 6.14
CA ARG A 58 1.49 -9.89 4.99
C ARG A 58 0.60 -11.10 4.79
N LEU A 59 -0.70 -10.88 4.76
CA LEU A 59 -1.71 -11.90 4.52
C LEU A 59 -2.45 -11.59 3.23
N GLN A 60 -2.95 -12.63 2.57
CA GLN A 60 -3.83 -12.48 1.42
C GLN A 60 -5.27 -12.76 1.85
N ALA A 61 -6.06 -11.69 1.95
CA ALA A 61 -7.50 -11.77 2.15
C ALA A 61 -8.23 -11.91 0.81
N ARG A 62 -9.50 -12.30 0.85
CA ARG A 62 -10.41 -12.21 -0.30
C ARG A 62 -11.44 -11.14 -0.02
N THR A 63 -11.65 -10.22 -0.96
CA THR A 63 -12.72 -9.23 -0.87
C THR A 63 -14.09 -9.90 -1.06
N ARG A 64 -15.17 -9.18 -0.75
CA ARG A 64 -16.55 -9.65 -1.02
C ARG A 64 -16.80 -9.96 -2.50
N GLU A 65 -16.04 -9.32 -3.38
CA GLU A 65 -16.09 -9.53 -4.83
C GLU A 65 -15.21 -10.72 -5.30
N GLY A 66 -14.62 -11.48 -4.36
CA GLY A 66 -13.78 -12.64 -4.64
C GLY A 66 -12.36 -12.31 -5.11
N ARG A 67 -11.97 -11.03 -5.13
CA ARG A 67 -10.62 -10.61 -5.55
C ARG A 67 -9.62 -10.80 -4.41
N PRO A 68 -8.39 -11.28 -4.69
CA PRO A 68 -7.34 -11.32 -3.68
C PRO A 68 -6.93 -9.89 -3.32
N MET A 69 -6.80 -9.62 -2.02
CA MET A 69 -6.34 -8.35 -1.47
C MET A 69 -5.25 -8.63 -0.45
N GLN A 70 -4.11 -7.96 -0.59
CA GLN A 70 -3.03 -8.07 0.39
C GLN A 70 -3.32 -7.13 1.56
N VAL A 71 -3.17 -7.65 2.77
CA VAL A 71 -3.29 -6.90 4.02
C VAL A 71 -2.05 -7.11 4.86
N THR A 72 -1.74 -6.16 5.73
CA THR A 72 -0.60 -6.26 6.66
C THR A 72 -1.13 -6.20 8.08
N VAL A 73 -0.64 -7.10 8.94
CA VAL A 73 -0.97 -7.08 10.36
C VAL A 73 -0.26 -5.90 11.02
N ILE A 74 -1.03 -4.99 11.62
CA ILE A 74 -0.48 -3.80 12.29
C ILE A 74 -0.56 -3.89 13.82
N GLY A 75 -1.26 -4.89 14.37
CA GLY A 75 -1.46 -5.11 15.81
C GLY A 75 -2.20 -6.41 16.08
N VAL A 76 -2.08 -6.90 17.32
CA VAL A 76 -2.70 -8.14 17.82
C VAL A 76 -3.38 -7.89 19.15
#